data_AF-A0A5J4WJG4-F1
#
_entry.id   AF-A0A5J4WJG4-F1
#
_cell.length_a   1.000
_cell.length_b   1.000
_cell.length_c   1.000
_cell.angle_alpha   90.00
_cell.angle_beta   90.00
_cell.angle_gamma   90.00
#
_symmetry.space_group_name_H-M   'P 1'
#
loop_
_entity.id
_entity.type
_entity.pdbx_description
1 polymer ?
#
loop_
_entity_poly.entity_id
_entity_poly.type
_entity_poly.pdbx_seq_one_letter_code
_entity_poly.pdbx_strand_id
1 'polypeptide(L)'
;MQESSNNPDKHAESGTQSSIDVATIIPHLIQNLQSDNTNLHIPALRQLLGIVIDGIIQLYLESKDLVLKYELKPILNKFAGNVEKNENFVLSTTILHVIEVRNGNDDKIILAGAATESIILTIFSPDDKISKSGSKALEKLISENEIIRNSLMTTGFIQTV
;
A
#
# COMPACT_ATOMS: atom_id res chain seq x y z
N MET A 1 -41.10 -18.22 39.43
CA MET A 1 -40.58 -16.84 39.39
C MET A 1 -39.07 -16.96 39.51
N GLN A 2 -38.30 -16.84 38.42
CA GLN A 2 -37.75 -15.58 37.86
C GLN A 2 -37.04 -14.78 38.96
N GLU A 3 -35.76 -14.44 38.85
CA GLU A 3 -35.16 -13.74 37.71
C GLU A 3 -33.70 -14.15 37.40
N SER A 4 -33.41 -14.09 36.11
CA SER A 4 -32.09 -14.03 35.48
C SER A 4 -31.79 -12.56 35.18
N SER A 5 -30.59 -12.05 35.44
CA SER A 5 -30.05 -10.85 34.77
C SER A 5 -28.56 -10.74 35.07
N ASN A 6 -27.71 -11.35 34.23
CA ASN A 6 -27.07 -10.74 33.07
C ASN A 6 -25.97 -9.73 33.44
N ASN A 7 -24.74 -10.23 33.44
CA ASN A 7 -23.51 -9.45 33.21
C ASN A 7 -23.69 -8.60 31.93
N PRO A 8 -23.30 -7.31 31.93
CA PRO A 8 -23.02 -6.63 30.68
C PRO A 8 -21.65 -7.08 30.18
N ASP A 9 -21.72 -7.79 29.06
CA ASP A 9 -20.65 -8.28 28.23
C ASP A 9 -19.70 -7.17 27.79
N LYS A 10 -18.41 -7.52 27.78
CA LYS A 10 -17.38 -6.82 27.03
C LYS A 10 -17.61 -7.11 25.56
N HIS A 11 -18.33 -6.24 24.84
CA HIS A 11 -18.36 -6.28 23.39
C HIS A 11 -17.91 -4.95 22.79
N ALA A 12 -16.63 -4.95 22.41
CA ALA A 12 -16.05 -4.32 21.23
C ALA A 12 -16.87 -3.21 20.53
N GLU A 13 -16.59 -1.96 20.88
CA GLU A 13 -16.69 -0.86 19.92
C GLU A 13 -15.41 -0.84 19.07
N SER A 14 -15.33 -1.77 18.12
CA SER A 14 -14.35 -1.74 17.02
C SER A 14 -15.13 -1.72 15.71
N GLY A 15 -15.79 -0.59 15.43
CA GLY A 15 -16.69 -0.48 14.27
C GLY A 15 -16.59 0.80 13.45
N THR A 16 -15.97 1.88 13.94
CA THR A 16 -16.21 3.20 13.35
C THR A 16 -14.97 4.06 13.10
N GLN A 17 -13.78 3.60 13.49
CA GLN A 17 -12.54 4.37 13.34
C GLN A 17 -11.89 4.23 11.95
N SER A 18 -12.29 3.24 11.13
CA SER A 18 -11.60 2.92 9.87
C SER A 18 -12.11 3.67 8.63
N SER A 19 -13.38 4.08 8.57
CA SER A 19 -13.96 4.67 7.35
C SER A 19 -13.79 6.19 7.25
N ILE A 20 -13.89 6.90 8.38
CA ILE A 20 -13.79 8.37 8.45
C ILE A 20 -12.35 8.84 8.21
N ASP A 21 -11.37 8.07 8.68
CA ASP A 21 -9.95 8.38 8.54
C ASP A 21 -9.49 8.27 7.08
N VAL A 22 -10.03 7.33 6.30
CA VAL A 22 -9.57 7.07 4.92
C VAL A 22 -10.04 8.13 3.94
N ALA A 23 -11.27 8.60 4.15
CA ALA A 23 -11.85 9.68 3.37
C ALA A 23 -11.08 10.99 3.49
N THR A 24 -10.30 11.15 4.57
CA THR A 24 -9.42 12.31 4.77
C THR A 24 -7.97 12.00 4.41
N ILE A 25 -7.45 10.80 4.73
CA ILE A 25 -6.05 10.42 4.47
C ILE A 25 -5.74 10.39 2.97
N ILE A 26 -6.59 9.78 2.13
CA ILE A 26 -6.29 9.64 0.69
C ILE A 26 -6.14 11.01 -0.01
N PRO A 27 -7.06 11.98 0.16
CA PRO A 27 -6.87 13.32 -0.37
C PRO A 27 -5.58 14.01 0.09
N HIS A 28 -5.19 13.86 1.36
CA HIS A 28 -3.93 14.42 1.86
C HIS A 28 -2.71 13.74 1.23
N LEU A 29 -2.75 12.42 1.01
CA LEU A 29 -1.70 11.70 0.29
C LEU A 29 -1.59 12.18 -1.15
N ILE A 30 -2.72 12.35 -1.84
CA ILE A 30 -2.76 12.91 -3.20
C ILE A 30 -2.14 14.31 -3.23
N GLN A 31 -2.51 15.18 -2.30
CA GLN A 31 -1.92 16.51 -2.18
C GLN A 31 -0.40 16.47 -1.97
N ASN A 32 0.07 15.58 -1.10
CA ASN A 32 1.51 15.38 -0.87
C ASN A 32 2.22 14.94 -2.16
N LEU A 33 1.64 13.99 -2.92
CA LEU A 33 2.18 13.48 -4.18
C LEU A 33 2.16 14.51 -5.32
N GLN A 34 1.21 15.44 -5.29
CA GLN A 34 1.10 16.53 -6.27
C GLN A 34 1.96 17.75 -5.92
N SER A 35 2.34 17.90 -4.65
CA SER A 35 3.15 19.04 -4.18
C SER A 35 4.56 19.05 -4.78
N ASP A 36 5.16 20.24 -4.84
CA ASP A 36 6.56 20.41 -5.27
C ASP A 36 7.57 19.96 -4.21
N ASN A 37 7.12 19.64 -2.99
CA ASN A 37 7.97 19.16 -1.91
C ASN A 37 8.25 17.67 -2.06
N THR A 38 9.35 17.34 -2.76
CA THR A 38 9.77 15.97 -3.05
C THR A 38 10.03 15.11 -1.82
N ASN A 39 10.27 15.72 -0.65
CA ASN A 39 10.44 14.99 0.61
C ASN A 39 9.16 14.31 1.08
N LEU A 40 8.00 14.75 0.60
CA LEU A 40 6.69 14.18 0.96
C LEU A 40 6.29 13.00 0.07
N HIS A 41 6.90 12.86 -1.12
CA HIS A 41 6.48 11.87 -2.11
C HIS A 41 6.71 10.45 -1.63
N ILE A 42 7.93 10.15 -1.18
CA ILE A 42 8.32 8.81 -0.73
C ILE A 42 7.46 8.34 0.46
N PRO A 43 7.32 9.12 1.56
CA PRO A 43 6.43 8.74 2.66
C PRO A 43 4.97 8.54 2.21
N ALA A 44 4.46 9.42 1.34
CA ALA A 44 3.10 9.32 0.84
C ALA A 44 2.87 8.04 0.00
N LEU A 45 3.83 7.68 -0.86
CA LEU A 45 3.78 6.45 -1.65
C LEU A 45 3.83 5.20 -0.75
N ARG A 46 4.67 5.17 0.29
CA ARG A 46 4.70 4.02 1.21
C ARG A 46 3.39 3.86 1.99
N GLN A 47 2.85 4.96 2.50
CA GLN A 47 1.56 4.93 3.21
C GLN A 47 0.42 4.51 2.27
N LEU A 48 0.41 5.02 1.04
CA LEU A 48 -0.56 4.63 0.01
C LEU A 48 -0.47 3.13 -0.30
N LEU A 49 0.73 2.57 -0.48
CA LEU A 49 0.92 1.14 -0.70
C LEU A 49 0.31 0.31 0.44
N GLY A 50 0.52 0.73 1.69
CA GLY A 50 -0.09 0.09 2.85
C GLY A 50 -1.62 0.11 2.79
N ILE A 51 -2.23 1.24 2.48
CA ILE A 51 -3.70 1.38 2.35
C ILE A 51 -4.25 0.51 1.22
N VAL A 52 -3.53 0.41 0.10
CA VAL A 52 -3.93 -0.42 -1.05
C VAL A 52 -3.90 -1.90 -0.68
N ILE A 53 -2.85 -2.37 0.02
CA ILE A 53 -2.71 -3.76 0.46
C ILE A 53 -3.73 -4.10 1.55
N ASP A 54 -3.96 -3.19 2.50
CA ASP A 54 -4.83 -3.45 3.64
C ASP A 54 -6.32 -3.51 3.26
N GLY A 55 -6.66 -3.38 1.97
CA GLY A 55 -8.04 -3.47 1.47
C GLY A 55 -8.93 -2.33 1.96
N ILE A 56 -8.40 -1.40 2.76
CA ILE A 56 -9.14 -0.25 3.30
C ILE A 56 -9.65 0.66 2.17
N ILE A 57 -8.96 0.67 1.03
CA ILE A 57 -9.38 1.40 -0.17
C ILE A 57 -10.74 0.89 -0.71
N GLN A 58 -11.19 -0.31 -0.30
CA GLN A 58 -12.47 -0.91 -0.72
C GLN A 58 -13.66 -0.05 -0.34
N LEU A 59 -13.72 0.43 0.91
CA LEU A 59 -14.80 1.30 1.38
C LEU A 59 -14.85 2.63 0.62
N TYR A 60 -13.72 3.07 0.07
CA TYR A 60 -13.58 4.35 -0.62
C TYR A 60 -13.82 4.26 -2.14
N LEU A 61 -13.40 3.16 -2.78
CA LEU A 61 -13.61 2.92 -4.21
C LEU A 61 -15.01 2.38 -4.52
N GLU A 62 -15.63 1.60 -3.62
CA GLU A 62 -17.01 1.13 -3.77
C GLU A 62 -18.05 2.25 -3.50
N SER A 63 -17.69 3.28 -2.73
CA SER A 63 -18.61 4.36 -2.35
C SER A 63 -18.80 5.47 -3.39
N LYS A 64 -18.16 5.38 -4.57
CA LYS A 64 -18.02 6.41 -5.62
C LYS A 64 -16.77 7.28 -5.46
N ASP A 65 -15.68 6.91 -6.14
CA ASP A 65 -15.05 7.86 -7.05
C ASP A 65 -14.14 7.16 -8.06
N LEU A 66 -14.69 6.89 -9.24
CA LEU A 66 -13.86 6.59 -10.42
C LEU A 66 -12.85 7.73 -10.64
N VAL A 67 -13.20 8.97 -10.30
CA VAL A 67 -12.32 10.15 -10.38
C VAL A 67 -11.05 9.91 -9.59
N LEU A 68 -11.08 9.39 -8.37
CA LEU A 68 -9.88 9.14 -7.57
C LEU A 68 -9.04 7.99 -8.11
N LYS A 69 -9.67 6.93 -8.65
CA LYS A 69 -8.93 5.88 -9.40
C LYS A 69 -8.27 6.45 -10.66
N TYR A 70 -8.98 7.32 -11.39
CA TYR A 70 -8.51 7.98 -12.62
C TYR A 70 -7.58 9.16 -12.36
N GLU A 71 -7.51 9.71 -11.15
CA GLU A 71 -6.55 10.74 -10.74
C GLU A 71 -5.30 10.11 -10.15
N LEU A 72 -5.46 9.03 -9.37
CA LEU A 72 -4.33 8.32 -8.79
C LEU A 72 -3.47 7.65 -9.86
N LYS A 73 -4.08 7.03 -10.88
CA LYS A 73 -3.31 6.36 -11.94
C LYS A 73 -2.39 7.33 -12.72
N PRO A 74 -2.82 8.52 -13.17
CA PRO A 74 -1.94 9.54 -13.73
C PRO A 74 -0.84 10.03 -12.77
N ILE A 75 -1.17 10.24 -11.48
CA ILE A 75 -0.18 10.64 -10.47
C ILE A 75 0.91 9.57 -10.34
N LEU A 76 0.52 8.31 -10.19
CA LEU A 76 1.46 7.20 -10.10
C LEU A 76 2.26 7.02 -11.40
N ASN A 77 1.62 7.17 -12.56
CA ASN A 77 2.29 7.09 -13.86
C ASN A 77 3.38 8.18 -14.04
N LYS A 78 3.21 9.36 -13.46
CA LYS A 78 4.26 10.40 -13.44
C LYS A 78 5.53 9.90 -12.77
N PHE A 79 5.40 9.17 -11.66
CA PHE A 79 6.54 8.59 -10.95
C PHE A 79 7.07 7.32 -11.64
N ALA A 80 6.19 6.49 -12.20
CA ALA A 80 6.58 5.29 -12.95
C ALA A 80 7.29 5.63 -14.27
N GLY A 81 7.03 6.80 -14.85
CA GLY A 81 7.75 7.34 -16.00
C GLY A 81 9.10 7.98 -15.66
N ASN A 82 9.52 7.98 -14.40
CA ASN A 82 10.76 8.63 -14.00
C ASN A 82 12.00 7.89 -14.56
N VAL A 83 12.77 8.60 -15.38
CA VAL A 83 13.98 8.11 -16.05
C VAL A 83 15.10 7.76 -15.05
N GLU A 84 15.13 8.41 -13.88
CA GLU A 84 16.12 8.11 -12.84
C GLU A 84 15.87 6.76 -12.16
N LYS A 85 14.66 6.21 -12.27
CA LYS A 85 14.22 4.95 -11.65
C LYS A 85 14.55 4.85 -10.16
N ASN A 86 14.34 5.96 -9.44
CA ASN A 86 14.61 6.11 -8.01
C ASN A 86 13.50 5.46 -7.13
N GLU A 87 13.55 5.63 -5.82
CA GLU A 87 12.58 5.03 -4.87
C GLU A 87 11.11 5.34 -5.23
N ASN A 88 10.82 6.54 -5.76
CA ASN A 88 9.47 6.89 -6.21
C ASN A 88 9.01 6.02 -7.39
N PHE A 89 9.91 5.72 -8.33
CA PHE A 89 9.63 4.80 -9.44
C PHE A 89 9.24 3.42 -8.90
N VAL A 90 10.05 2.85 -8.01
CA VAL A 90 9.81 1.52 -7.44
C VAL A 90 8.46 1.45 -6.72
N LEU A 91 8.19 2.41 -5.83
CA LEU A 91 6.96 2.40 -5.06
C LEU A 91 5.73 2.62 -5.96
N SER A 92 5.80 3.53 -6.93
CA SER A 92 4.67 3.81 -7.82
C SER A 92 4.36 2.66 -8.76
N THR A 93 5.36 1.98 -9.34
CA THR A 93 5.15 0.80 -10.18
C THR A 93 4.61 -0.37 -9.37
N THR A 94 5.09 -0.54 -8.13
CA THR A 94 4.55 -1.54 -7.19
C THR A 94 3.07 -1.28 -6.89
N ILE A 95 2.69 -0.03 -6.56
CA ILE A 95 1.29 0.33 -6.29
C ILE A 95 0.42 0.08 -7.52
N LEU A 96 0.87 0.49 -8.70
CA LEU A 96 0.15 0.24 -9.96
C LEU A 96 -0.09 -1.26 -10.18
N HIS A 97 0.93 -2.09 -9.96
CA HIS A 97 0.82 -3.53 -10.09
C HIS A 97 -0.19 -4.13 -9.10
N VAL A 98 -0.15 -3.71 -7.83
CA VAL A 98 -1.12 -4.18 -6.81
C VAL A 98 -2.55 -3.77 -7.17
N ILE A 99 -2.76 -2.55 -7.69
CA ILE A 99 -4.07 -2.10 -8.16
C ILE A 99 -4.57 -2.96 -9.33
N GLU A 100 -3.68 -3.39 -10.22
CA GLU A 100 -4.03 -4.28 -11.34
C GLU A 100 -4.41 -5.68 -10.86
N VAL A 101 -3.64 -6.28 -9.95
CA VAL A 101 -3.96 -7.59 -9.32
C VAL A 101 -5.27 -7.51 -8.53
N ARG A 102 -5.54 -6.38 -7.88
CA ARG A 102 -6.79 -6.14 -7.13
C ARG A 102 -8.03 -6.16 -8.02
N ASN A 103 -7.92 -5.89 -9.32
CA ASN A 103 -9.05 -5.84 -10.24
C ASN A 103 -9.78 -7.19 -10.45
N GLY A 104 -9.42 -8.23 -9.68
CA GLY A 104 -10.18 -9.47 -9.51
C GLY A 104 -10.02 -10.14 -8.14
N ASN A 105 -9.46 -9.46 -7.12
CA ASN A 105 -9.13 -10.09 -5.83
C ASN A 105 -8.92 -9.07 -4.69
N ASP A 106 -9.62 -9.23 -3.56
CA ASP A 106 -9.49 -8.39 -2.37
C ASP A 106 -8.70 -9.04 -1.22
N ASP A 107 -8.16 -10.24 -1.43
CA ASP A 107 -7.36 -10.94 -0.42
C ASP A 107 -6.03 -10.22 -0.16
N LYS A 108 -5.89 -9.68 1.05
CA LYS A 108 -4.70 -8.94 1.51
C LYS A 108 -3.41 -9.75 1.37
N ILE A 109 -3.46 -11.08 1.53
CA ILE A 109 -2.29 -11.95 1.38
C ILE A 109 -1.86 -11.97 -0.09
N ILE A 110 -2.81 -12.04 -1.02
CA ILE A 110 -2.51 -12.05 -2.45
C ILE A 110 -2.00 -10.67 -2.91
N LEU A 111 -2.60 -9.59 -2.41
CA LEU A 111 -2.14 -8.22 -2.69
C LEU A 111 -0.74 -7.94 -2.13
N ALA A 112 -0.45 -8.40 -0.90
CA ALA A 112 0.87 -8.32 -0.31
C ALA A 112 1.89 -9.16 -1.08
N GLY A 113 1.49 -10.35 -1.54
CA GLY A 113 2.27 -11.20 -2.44
C GLY A 113 2.72 -10.44 -3.69
N ALA A 114 1.75 -9.84 -4.41
CA ALA A 114 2.01 -9.03 -5.60
C ALA A 114 2.95 -7.83 -5.31
N ALA A 115 2.74 -7.13 -4.20
CA ALA A 115 3.61 -6.03 -3.80
C ALA A 115 5.05 -6.50 -3.58
N THR A 116 5.22 -7.61 -2.83
CA THR A 116 6.53 -8.16 -2.53
C THR A 116 7.21 -8.72 -3.77
N GLU A 117 6.49 -9.41 -4.66
CA GLU A 117 7.03 -9.90 -5.92
C GLU A 117 7.57 -8.75 -6.79
N SER A 118 6.80 -7.67 -6.93
CA SER A 118 7.22 -6.49 -7.69
C SER A 118 8.52 -5.86 -7.14
N ILE A 119 8.64 -5.75 -5.82
CA ILE A 119 9.84 -5.22 -5.17
C ILE A 119 11.02 -6.19 -5.31
N ILE A 120 10.80 -7.50 -5.16
CA ILE A 120 11.82 -8.54 -5.35
C ILE A 120 12.40 -8.49 -6.77
N LEU A 121 11.53 -8.40 -7.79
CA LEU A 121 11.95 -8.26 -9.19
C LEU A 121 12.78 -6.99 -9.43
N THR A 122 12.43 -5.91 -8.73
CA THR A 122 13.20 -4.66 -8.77
C THR A 122 14.59 -4.83 -8.15
N ILE A 123 14.68 -5.50 -6.99
CA ILE A 123 15.97 -5.76 -6.30
C ILE A 123 16.88 -6.64 -7.16
N PHE A 124 16.35 -7.67 -7.81
CA PHE A 124 17.11 -8.55 -8.69
C PHE A 124 17.27 -8.01 -10.13
N SER A 125 16.94 -6.73 -10.36
CA SER A 125 17.19 -6.09 -11.66
C SER A 125 18.68 -6.06 -11.99
N PRO A 126 19.09 -6.34 -13.24
CA PRO A 126 20.48 -6.19 -13.67
C PRO A 126 20.94 -4.73 -13.75
N ASP A 127 20.02 -3.76 -13.63
CA ASP A 127 20.35 -2.34 -13.52
C ASP A 127 20.64 -1.99 -12.05
N ASP A 128 21.90 -1.73 -11.74
CA ASP A 128 22.38 -1.39 -10.39
C ASP A 128 21.58 -0.26 -9.72
N LYS A 129 21.09 0.72 -10.48
CA LYS A 129 20.33 1.85 -9.91
C LYS A 129 18.93 1.40 -9.51
N ILE A 130 18.30 0.57 -10.33
CA ILE A 130 16.99 -0.02 -10.03
C ILE A 130 17.12 -0.95 -8.84
N SER A 131 18.11 -1.85 -8.86
CA SER A 131 18.40 -2.77 -7.77
C SER A 131 18.57 -2.05 -6.43
N LYS A 132 19.43 -1.03 -6.37
CA LYS A 132 19.63 -0.20 -5.16
C LYS A 132 18.37 0.53 -4.73
N SER A 133 17.58 1.06 -5.67
CA SER A 133 16.33 1.74 -5.37
C SER A 133 15.29 0.76 -4.82
N GLY A 134 15.27 -0.48 -5.33
CA GLY A 134 14.46 -1.59 -4.81
C GLY A 134 14.80 -1.89 -3.36
N SER A 135 16.08 -2.09 -3.05
CA SER A 135 16.53 -2.37 -1.68
C SER A 135 16.20 -1.22 -0.73
N LYS A 136 16.39 0.03 -1.17
CA LYS A 136 16.07 1.22 -0.38
C LYS A 136 14.58 1.37 -0.11
N ALA A 137 13.73 1.12 -1.11
CA ALA A 137 12.28 1.10 -0.93
C ALA A 137 11.88 0.04 0.10
N LEU A 138 12.48 -1.15 0.01
CA LEU A 138 12.19 -2.27 0.90
C LEU A 138 12.57 -2.00 2.35
N GLU A 139 13.74 -1.41 2.60
CA GLU A 139 14.30 -1.16 3.94
C GLU A 139 13.30 -0.49 4.88
N LYS A 140 12.61 0.55 4.40
CA LYS A 140 11.60 1.26 5.21
C LYS A 140 10.28 0.51 5.24
N LEU A 141 9.86 -0.07 4.12
CA LEU A 141 8.60 -0.81 4.03
C LEU A 141 8.50 -1.98 5.01
N ILE A 142 9.57 -2.75 5.20
CA ILE A 142 9.57 -3.88 6.15
C ILE A 142 9.42 -3.43 7.61
N SER A 143 9.89 -2.22 7.92
CA SER A 143 9.77 -1.63 9.26
C SER A 143 8.39 -1.05 9.51
N GLU A 144 7.76 -0.47 8.48
CA GLU A 144 6.50 0.26 8.56
C GLU A 144 5.26 -0.62 8.31
N ASN A 145 5.39 -1.72 7.55
CA ASN A 145 4.26 -2.53 7.11
C ASN A 145 4.43 -4.02 7.46
N GLU A 146 3.67 -4.47 8.45
CA GLU A 146 3.70 -5.86 8.91
C GLU A 146 3.22 -6.86 7.86
N ILE A 147 2.23 -6.51 7.04
CA ILE A 147 1.69 -7.41 6.02
C ILE A 147 2.77 -7.69 4.95
N ILE A 148 3.48 -6.65 4.50
CA ILE A 148 4.61 -6.78 3.57
C ILE A 148 5.73 -7.62 4.20
N ARG A 149 6.10 -7.33 5.46
CA ARG A 149 7.14 -8.10 6.17
C ARG A 149 6.78 -9.58 6.26
N ASN A 150 5.54 -9.90 6.64
CA ASN A 150 5.06 -11.27 6.75
C ASN A 150 5.03 -11.96 5.38
N SER A 151 4.60 -11.26 4.32
CA SER A 151 4.64 -11.78 2.95
C SER A 151 6.07 -12.19 2.56
N LEU A 152 7.07 -11.35 2.80
CA LEU A 152 8.49 -11.66 2.50
C LEU A 152 9.03 -12.89 3.25
N MET A 153 8.60 -13.10 4.50
CA MET A 153 8.99 -14.30 5.26
C MET A 153 8.46 -15.58 4.59
N THR A 154 7.34 -15.49 3.86
CA THR A 154 6.71 -16.64 3.19
C THR A 154 7.18 -16.86 1.75
N THR A 155 7.76 -15.85 1.09
CA THR A 155 8.21 -15.95 -0.31
C THR A 155 9.59 -16.59 -0.47
N GLY A 156 10.25 -16.98 0.63
CA GLY A 156 11.62 -17.49 0.61
C GLY A 156 12.67 -16.42 0.30
N PHE A 157 12.28 -15.15 0.17
CA PHE A 157 13.17 -14.03 -0.14
C PHE A 157 14.42 -13.99 0.75
N ILE A 158 14.25 -14.25 2.05
CA ILE A 158 15.34 -14.27 3.05
C ILE A 158 16.40 -15.34 2.74
N GLN A 159 16.05 -16.40 2.02
CA GLN A 159 17.00 -17.45 1.63
C GLN A 159 17.85 -17.05 0.41
N THR A 160 17.41 -16.02 -0.34
CA THR A 160 18.01 -15.61 -1.62
C THR A 160 18.93 -14.39 -1.47
N VAL A 161 18.84 -13.65 -0.36
CA VAL A 161 19.71 -12.50 -0.01
C VAL A 161 20.77 -12.88 1.02
#